data_AF-A0AAU5P707-F1
#
_entry.id   AF-A0AAU5P707-F1
#
_cell.length_a   1.000
_cell.length_b   1.000
_cell.length_c   1.000
_cell.angle_alpha   90.00
_cell.angle_beta   90.00
_cell.angle_gamma   90.00
#
_symmetry.space_group_name_H-M   'P 1'
#
loop_
_entity.id
_entity.type
_entity.pdbx_description
1 polymer ?
#
loop_
_entity_poly.entity_id
_entity_poly.type
_entity_poly.pdbx_seq_one_letter_code
_entity_poly.pdbx_strand_id
1 'polypeptide(L)'
;MPGRRSAGTWSRTRRRALARWEGRHLVYTTGIGDPAKRWSWVHVDDLADAYVRILDNPAAVEGETFVIADDQRLTALDMQRTAIRAAGHTGEIALESTEAGCMLQLAADQDELVTSAKAHRLLDWTPRHISFTDAPTRHYRAWKAAQPFSAR
;
A
#
# COMPACT_ATOMS: atom_id res chain seq x y z
N MET A 1 23.63 44.35 17.27
CA MET A 1 24.39 43.15 16.83
C MET A 1 23.85 41.91 17.56
N PRO A 2 22.93 41.13 16.98
CA PRO A 2 22.45 39.89 17.59
C PRO A 2 23.25 38.68 17.07
N GLY A 3 23.69 37.82 18.00
CA GLY A 3 24.38 36.57 17.73
C GLY A 3 23.49 35.55 17.02
N ARG A 4 24.06 34.87 16.02
CA ARG A 4 23.44 33.78 15.27
C ARG A 4 23.12 32.61 16.21
N ARG A 5 21.85 32.23 16.29
CA ARG A 5 21.43 30.93 16.86
C ARG A 5 21.85 29.83 15.90
N SER A 6 22.63 28.87 16.38
CA SER A 6 22.95 27.63 15.69
C SER A 6 21.67 26.81 15.49
N ALA A 7 21.35 26.51 14.23
CA ALA A 7 20.30 25.56 13.89
C ALA A 7 20.68 24.18 14.44
N GLY A 8 19.81 23.62 15.28
CA GLY A 8 20.01 22.32 15.91
C GLY A 8 20.23 21.22 14.88
N THR A 9 21.34 20.50 15.04
CA THR A 9 21.70 19.31 14.29
C THR A 9 20.71 18.19 14.63
N TRP A 10 19.82 17.87 13.71
CA TRP A 10 18.93 16.70 13.86
C TRP A 10 19.74 15.42 13.62
N SER A 11 19.69 14.48 14.58
CA SER A 11 20.41 13.21 14.49
C SER A 11 19.86 12.31 13.37
N ARG A 12 20.77 11.58 12.71
CA ARG A 12 20.53 10.75 11.51
C ARG A 12 19.51 9.61 11.68
N THR A 13 19.01 9.35 12.89
CA THR A 13 18.33 8.10 13.27
C THR A 13 16.81 8.11 13.11
N ARG A 14 16.20 9.11 12.44
CA ARG A 14 14.74 9.17 12.23
C ARG A 14 14.31 9.45 10.79
N ARG A 15 15.03 8.90 9.81
CA ARG A 15 14.52 8.78 8.43
C ARG A 15 13.78 7.45 8.29
N ARG A 16 12.46 7.45 8.51
CA ARG A 16 11.58 6.40 7.96
C ARG A 16 11.49 6.67 6.45
N ALA A 17 12.40 6.10 5.68
CA ALA A 17 12.46 6.28 4.24
C ALA A 17 11.38 5.42 3.56
N LEU A 18 10.33 6.06 3.07
CA LEU A 18 9.42 5.48 2.07
C LEU A 18 9.68 6.04 0.67
N ALA A 19 10.48 7.10 0.55
CA ALA A 19 11.02 7.63 -0.71
C ALA A 19 12.01 8.76 -0.38
N ARG A 20 13.14 8.81 -1.09
CA ARG A 20 14.05 9.97 -1.10
C ARG A 20 14.13 10.54 -2.51
N TRP A 21 13.96 11.85 -2.64
CA TRP A 21 14.19 12.56 -3.90
C TRP A 21 15.66 12.94 -4.03
N GLU A 22 16.35 12.42 -5.05
CA GLU A 22 17.73 12.76 -5.39
C GLU A 22 17.79 13.29 -6.83
N GLY A 23 17.60 14.60 -7.00
CA GLY A 23 17.59 15.22 -8.33
C GLY A 23 16.43 14.71 -9.19
N ARG A 24 16.70 14.09 -10.35
CA ARG A 24 15.67 13.48 -11.22
C ARG A 24 15.33 12.03 -10.84
N HIS A 25 16.01 11.47 -9.86
CA HIS A 25 15.83 10.09 -9.44
C HIS A 25 14.98 10.05 -8.19
N LEU A 26 13.90 9.27 -8.25
CA LEU A 26 13.23 8.83 -7.04
C LEU A 26 13.98 7.59 -6.56
N VAL A 27 14.76 7.77 -5.49
CA VAL A 27 15.40 6.65 -4.83
C VAL A 27 14.37 6.05 -3.89
N TYR A 28 13.91 4.86 -4.25
CA TYR A 28 13.00 4.08 -3.44
C TYR A 28 13.83 3.01 -2.73
N THR A 29 14.12 3.25 -1.45
CA THR A 29 14.65 2.18 -0.60
C THR A 29 13.54 1.15 -0.46
N THR A 30 13.72 -0.03 -1.07
CA THR A 30 12.73 -1.10 -1.02
C THR A 30 12.75 -1.65 0.39
N GLY A 31 11.99 -1.02 1.29
CA GLY A 31 11.54 -1.59 2.55
C GLY A 31 10.81 -2.94 2.42
N ILE A 32 10.86 -3.60 1.25
CA ILE A 32 9.89 -4.58 0.78
C ILE A 32 10.55 -5.93 0.49
N GLY A 33 11.87 -6.07 0.62
CA GLY A 33 12.52 -7.31 0.20
C GLY A 33 12.47 -7.49 -1.33
N ASP A 34 12.37 -8.74 -1.80
CA ASP A 34 12.42 -9.11 -3.22
C ASP A 34 11.29 -8.46 -4.05
N PRO A 35 11.62 -7.77 -5.17
CA PRO A 35 10.63 -7.13 -6.04
C PRO A 35 9.65 -8.11 -6.72
N ALA A 36 9.93 -9.40 -6.71
CA ALA A 36 9.06 -10.43 -7.28
C ALA A 36 7.90 -10.83 -6.36
N LYS A 37 7.90 -10.40 -5.08
CA LYS A 37 6.90 -10.82 -4.09
C LYS A 37 5.52 -10.27 -4.41
N ARG A 38 4.53 -11.16 -4.31
CA ARG A 38 3.13 -10.90 -4.63
C ARG A 38 2.29 -10.85 -3.37
N TRP A 39 1.43 -9.85 -3.29
CA TRP A 39 0.50 -9.69 -2.19
C TRP A 39 -0.93 -9.72 -2.70
N SER A 40 -1.82 -10.16 -1.82
CA SER A 40 -3.25 -10.01 -2.00
C SER A 40 -3.68 -8.58 -1.65
N TRP A 41 -4.49 -7.99 -2.53
CA TRP A 41 -5.03 -6.64 -2.36
C TRP A 41 -6.55 -6.72 -2.24
N VAL A 42 -7.19 -5.64 -1.82
CA VAL A 42 -8.65 -5.53 -1.86
C VAL A 42 -9.03 -4.07 -1.99
N HIS A 43 -10.01 -3.77 -2.84
CA HIS A 43 -10.58 -2.43 -2.89
C HIS A 43 -11.38 -2.16 -1.61
N VAL A 44 -11.28 -0.95 -1.05
CA VAL A 44 -11.95 -0.61 0.22
C VAL A 44 -13.46 -0.80 0.17
N ASP A 45 -14.10 -0.47 -0.96
CA ASP A 45 -15.54 -0.66 -1.14
C ASP A 45 -15.93 -2.15 -1.26
N ASP A 46 -15.06 -2.99 -1.82
CA ASP A 46 -15.29 -4.44 -1.85
C ASP A 46 -15.13 -5.06 -0.46
N LEU A 47 -14.17 -4.56 0.34
CA LEU A 47 -14.04 -4.94 1.74
C LEU A 47 -15.25 -4.50 2.57
N ALA A 48 -15.77 -3.30 2.32
CA ALA A 48 -16.99 -2.82 2.96
C ALA A 48 -18.21 -3.69 2.60
N ASP A 49 -18.35 -4.10 1.33
CA ASP A 49 -19.39 -5.03 0.89
C ASP A 49 -19.31 -6.38 1.63
N ALA A 50 -18.10 -6.90 1.85
CA ALA A 50 -17.90 -8.12 2.64
C ALA A 50 -18.39 -7.94 4.10
N TYR A 51 -18.08 -6.80 4.73
CA TYR A 51 -18.58 -6.50 6.08
C TYR A 51 -20.10 -6.41 6.14
N VAL A 52 -20.73 -5.72 5.17
CA VAL A 52 -22.20 -5.62 5.11
C VAL A 52 -22.82 -7.01 5.03
N ARG A 53 -22.34 -7.88 4.15
CA ARG A 53 -22.86 -9.25 4.01
C ARG A 53 -22.71 -10.10 5.28
N ILE A 54 -21.61 -9.94 6.01
CA ILE A 54 -21.41 -10.60 7.31
C ILE A 54 -22.44 -10.10 8.33
N LEU A 55 -22.68 -8.79 8.36
CA LEU A 55 -23.60 -8.15 9.30
C LEU A 55 -25.07 -8.35 8.95
N ASP A 56 -25.39 -8.62 7.68
CA ASP A 56 -26.77 -8.91 7.23
C ASP A 56 -27.26 -10.28 7.70
N ASN A 57 -26.37 -11.24 7.97
CA ASN A 57 -26.73 -12.56 8.50
C ASN A 57 -25.68 -13.13 9.47
N PRO A 58 -25.53 -12.53 10.66
CA PRO A 58 -24.46 -12.87 11.59
C PRO A 58 -24.58 -14.30 12.14
N ALA A 59 -25.81 -14.82 12.26
CA ALA A 59 -26.04 -16.19 12.73
C ALA A 59 -25.55 -17.27 11.74
N ALA A 60 -25.59 -17.00 10.44
CA ALA A 60 -25.12 -17.94 9.43
C ALA A 60 -23.59 -18.05 9.36
N VAL A 61 -22.86 -17.11 9.97
CA VAL A 61 -21.40 -17.03 9.94
C VAL A 61 -20.79 -16.92 11.34
N GLU A 62 -21.54 -17.34 12.36
CA GLU A 62 -21.08 -17.31 13.74
C GLU A 62 -19.81 -18.16 13.91
N GLY A 63 -18.79 -17.58 14.54
CA GLY A 63 -17.49 -18.23 14.76
C GLY A 63 -16.59 -18.30 13.51
N GLU A 64 -17.04 -17.81 12.36
CA GLU A 64 -16.23 -17.82 11.15
C GLU A 64 -15.23 -16.66 11.11
N THR A 65 -14.03 -16.97 10.60
CA THR A 65 -13.03 -15.97 10.22
C THR A 65 -12.89 -15.94 8.71
N PHE A 66 -12.95 -14.73 8.15
CA PHE A 66 -12.77 -14.47 6.73
C PHE A 66 -11.48 -13.70 6.47
N VAL A 67 -10.82 -14.07 5.39
CA VAL A 67 -9.75 -13.26 4.80
C VAL A 67 -10.26 -12.81 3.45
N ILE A 68 -10.23 -11.51 3.20
CA ILE A 68 -10.84 -10.87 2.03
C ILE A 68 -9.73 -10.27 1.17
N ALA A 69 -9.68 -10.72 -0.07
CA ALA A 69 -8.77 -10.28 -1.11
C ALA A 69 -9.40 -10.40 -2.51
N ASP A 70 -8.89 -9.62 -3.45
CA ASP A 70 -9.06 -9.84 -4.88
C ASP A 70 -8.13 -10.96 -5.39
N ASP A 71 -8.33 -11.34 -6.66
CA ASP A 71 -7.59 -12.42 -7.32
C ASP A 71 -6.44 -11.93 -8.20
N GLN A 72 -6.07 -10.65 -8.14
CA GLN A 72 -5.16 -10.03 -9.11
C GLN A 72 -3.68 -10.34 -8.86
N ARG A 73 -3.33 -10.71 -7.62
CA ARG A 73 -2.00 -11.23 -7.21
C ARG A 73 -0.83 -10.35 -7.71
N LEU A 74 -1.00 -9.04 -7.60
CA LEU A 74 -0.02 -8.06 -8.05
C LEU A 74 1.21 -8.06 -7.15
N THR A 75 2.36 -7.74 -7.75
CA THR A 75 3.57 -7.49 -6.95
C THR A 75 3.43 -6.18 -6.17
N ALA A 76 4.05 -6.12 -4.99
CA ALA A 76 4.13 -4.88 -4.24
C ALA A 76 4.84 -3.78 -5.05
N LEU A 77 5.82 -4.16 -5.88
CA LEU A 77 6.52 -3.23 -6.76
C LEU A 77 5.64 -2.64 -7.86
N ASP A 78 4.78 -3.45 -8.50
CA ASP A 78 3.88 -2.97 -9.55
C ASP A 78 2.88 -1.95 -9.00
N MET A 79 2.31 -2.22 -7.82
CA MET A 79 1.42 -1.29 -7.11
C MET A 79 2.11 0.06 -6.85
N GLN A 80 3.35 0.03 -6.36
CA GLN A 80 4.09 1.24 -6.03
C GLN A 80 4.53 2.04 -7.25
N ARG A 81 5.07 1.36 -8.27
CA ARG A 81 5.40 2.00 -9.54
C ARG A 81 4.17 2.68 -10.10
N THR A 82 3.04 1.99 -10.10
CA THR A 82 1.76 2.54 -10.59
C THR A 82 1.35 3.79 -9.80
N ALA A 83 1.45 3.78 -8.47
CA ALA A 83 1.15 4.94 -7.64
C ALA A 83 2.11 6.13 -7.89
N ILE A 84 3.41 5.87 -7.99
CA ILE A 84 4.44 6.88 -8.26
C ILE A 84 4.22 7.54 -9.63
N ARG A 85 3.92 6.73 -10.65
CA ARG A 85 3.61 7.22 -12.00
C ARG A 85 2.31 8.04 -12.00
N ALA A 86 1.27 7.60 -11.30
CA ALA A 86 0.02 8.35 -11.15
C ALA A 86 0.20 9.70 -10.44
N ALA A 87 1.19 9.81 -9.55
CA ALA A 87 1.57 11.06 -8.90
C ALA A 87 2.39 12.01 -9.81
N GLY A 88 2.64 11.63 -11.06
CA GLY A 88 3.33 12.45 -12.07
C GLY A 88 4.85 12.31 -12.09
N HIS A 89 5.43 11.37 -11.34
CA HIS A 89 6.87 11.13 -11.41
C HIS A 89 7.21 10.34 -12.68
N THR A 90 7.99 10.93 -13.59
CA THR A 90 8.43 10.31 -14.85
C THR A 90 9.89 9.86 -14.84
N GLY A 91 10.62 10.11 -13.74
CA GLY A 91 12.03 9.76 -13.61
C GLY A 91 12.28 8.27 -13.39
N GLU A 92 13.56 7.92 -13.29
CA GLU A 92 13.99 6.56 -12.94
C GLU A 92 13.62 6.24 -11.49
N ILE A 93 13.14 5.02 -11.28
CA ILE A 93 12.85 4.46 -9.95
C ILE A 93 13.96 3.47 -9.62
N ALA A 94 14.91 3.91 -8.80
CA ALA A 94 16.00 3.06 -8.33
C ALA A 94 15.54 2.24 -7.12
N LEU A 95 15.88 0.95 -7.11
CA LEU A 95 15.65 0.05 -5.99
C LEU A 95 16.93 -0.04 -5.16
N GLU A 96 16.84 0.18 -3.86
CA GLU A 96 17.96 -0.02 -2.93
C GLU A 96 17.65 -1.13 -1.94
N SER A 97 18.61 -2.03 -1.73
CA SER A 97 18.52 -3.08 -0.71
C SER A 97 18.39 -2.47 0.68
N THR A 98 17.49 -3.04 1.49
CA THR A 98 17.45 -2.80 2.92
C THR A 98 18.56 -3.54 3.66
N GLU A 99 18.80 -3.13 4.90
CA GLU A 99 19.62 -3.89 5.84
C GLU A 99 18.98 -5.26 6.10
N ALA A 100 19.69 -6.31 5.70
CA ALA A 100 19.26 -7.69 5.83
C ALA A 100 18.87 -8.03 7.27
N GLY A 101 17.71 -8.68 7.44
CA GLY A 101 17.24 -9.18 8.73
C GLY A 101 16.41 -8.20 9.55
N CYS A 102 16.09 -7.00 9.05
CA CYS A 102 15.10 -6.17 9.71
C CYS A 102 13.68 -6.77 9.58
N MET A 103 12.84 -6.60 10.61
CA MET A 103 11.48 -7.18 10.65
C MET A 103 10.62 -6.81 9.44
N LEU A 104 10.76 -5.58 8.94
CA LEU A 104 10.00 -5.11 7.78
C LEU A 104 10.42 -5.83 6.50
N GLN A 105 11.73 -6.06 6.31
CA GLN A 105 12.22 -6.84 5.19
C GLN A 105 11.74 -8.28 5.28
N LEU A 106 11.83 -8.93 6.44
CA LEU A 106 11.39 -10.31 6.60
C LEU A 106 9.89 -10.46 6.32
N ALA A 107 9.08 -9.53 6.81
CA ALA A 107 7.63 -9.51 6.54
C ALA A 107 7.33 -9.29 5.06
N ALA A 108 8.09 -8.43 4.39
CA ALA A 108 7.81 -8.09 3.00
C ALA A 108 8.43 -9.06 1.97
N ASP A 109 9.47 -9.83 2.35
CA ASP A 109 10.20 -10.76 1.49
C ASP A 109 9.49 -12.13 1.30
N GLN A 110 8.17 -12.14 1.31
CA GLN A 110 7.35 -13.34 1.15
C GLN A 110 6.10 -13.06 0.31
N ASP A 111 5.63 -14.10 -0.38
CA ASP A 111 4.34 -14.05 -1.05
C ASP A 111 3.23 -14.13 0.00
N GLU A 112 2.47 -13.04 0.16
CA GLU A 112 1.33 -12.95 1.06
C GLU A 112 0.04 -13.08 0.24
N LEU A 113 -0.19 -14.30 -0.27
CA LEU A 113 -1.35 -14.61 -1.09
C LEU A 113 -2.39 -15.36 -0.26
N VAL A 114 -3.59 -14.80 -0.22
CA VAL A 114 -4.75 -15.36 0.46
C VAL A 114 -5.88 -15.58 -0.53
N THR A 115 -6.85 -16.42 -0.16
CA THR A 115 -8.01 -16.71 -1.01
C THR A 115 -9.31 -16.36 -0.30
N SER A 116 -10.20 -15.69 -1.03
CA SER A 116 -11.56 -15.36 -0.59
C SER A 116 -12.55 -16.50 -0.81
N ALA A 117 -12.10 -17.73 -1.07
CA ALA A 117 -12.96 -18.88 -1.34
C ALA A 117 -14.07 -19.10 -0.29
N LYS A 118 -13.79 -18.84 0.99
CA LYS A 118 -14.79 -18.92 2.06
C LYS A 118 -15.86 -17.83 1.89
N ALA A 119 -15.47 -16.60 1.56
CA ALA A 119 -16.39 -15.49 1.33
C ALA A 119 -17.25 -15.74 0.08
N HIS A 120 -16.68 -16.28 -1.00
CA HIS A 120 -17.45 -16.71 -2.17
C HIS A 120 -18.54 -17.72 -1.80
N ARG A 121 -18.19 -18.73 -0.99
CA ARG A 121 -19.10 -19.82 -0.63
C ARG A 121 -20.17 -19.42 0.38
N LEU A 122 -19.81 -18.68 1.42
CA LEU A 122 -20.69 -18.41 2.56
C LEU A 122 -21.41 -17.07 2.48
N LEU A 123 -20.85 -16.09 1.75
CA LEU A 123 -21.40 -14.74 1.65
C LEU A 123 -21.89 -14.39 0.24
N ASP A 124 -21.69 -15.28 -0.75
CA ASP A 124 -21.87 -14.98 -2.18
C ASP A 124 -21.08 -13.72 -2.62
N TRP A 125 -19.98 -13.44 -1.91
CA TRP A 125 -19.18 -12.23 -2.11
C TRP A 125 -18.20 -12.46 -3.25
N THR A 126 -18.02 -11.49 -4.13
CA THR A 126 -16.93 -11.44 -5.13
C THR A 126 -16.47 -9.99 -5.29
N PRO A 127 -15.17 -9.72 -5.50
CA PRO A 127 -14.68 -8.35 -5.70
C PRO A 127 -15.30 -7.78 -6.99
N ARG A 128 -15.79 -6.54 -6.92
CA ARG A 128 -16.48 -5.88 -8.03
C ARG A 128 -15.68 -4.72 -8.62
N HIS A 129 -14.72 -4.20 -7.87
CA HIS A 129 -13.93 -3.06 -8.30
C HIS A 129 -12.71 -3.53 -9.09
N ILE A 130 -12.34 -2.72 -10.09
CA ILE A 130 -11.13 -2.92 -10.89
C ILE A 130 -9.87 -2.78 -10.03
N SER A 131 -8.75 -3.27 -10.55
CA SER A 131 -7.47 -3.08 -9.87
C SER A 131 -7.19 -1.60 -9.65
N PHE A 132 -6.47 -1.30 -8.57
CA PHE A 132 -5.79 -0.01 -8.45
C PHE A 132 -4.95 0.32 -9.70
N THR A 133 -4.31 -0.69 -10.29
CA THR A 133 -3.45 -0.54 -11.48
C THR A 133 -4.21 -0.24 -12.76
N ASP A 134 -5.52 -0.50 -12.81
CA ASP A 134 -6.34 -0.28 -14.01
C ASP A 134 -6.82 1.17 -14.11
N ALA A 135 -7.01 1.86 -12.97
CA ALA A 135 -7.42 3.27 -12.92
C ALA A 135 -6.61 4.11 -11.92
N PRO A 136 -5.26 4.11 -12.00
CA PRO A 136 -4.43 4.67 -10.94
C PRO A 136 -4.55 6.19 -10.81
N THR A 137 -4.84 6.89 -11.91
CA THR A 137 -5.12 8.34 -11.90
C THR A 137 -6.40 8.67 -11.13
N ARG A 138 -7.43 7.80 -11.21
CA ARG A 138 -8.68 7.98 -10.46
C ARG A 138 -8.42 7.89 -8.96
N HIS A 139 -7.68 6.87 -8.53
CA HIS A 139 -7.32 6.69 -7.13
C HIS A 139 -6.42 7.82 -6.61
N TYR A 140 -5.44 8.27 -7.39
CA TYR A 140 -4.60 9.41 -7.02
C TYR A 140 -5.43 10.70 -6.82
N ARG A 141 -6.37 10.99 -7.72
CA ARG A 141 -7.27 12.15 -7.59
C ARG A 141 -8.16 12.05 -6.35
N ALA A 142 -8.71 10.87 -6.07
CA ALA A 142 -9.52 10.64 -4.87
C ALA A 142 -8.68 10.88 -3.59
N TRP A 143 -7.47 10.34 -3.54
CA TRP A 143 -6.54 10.57 -2.43
C TRP A 143 -6.19 12.06 -2.25
N LYS A 144 -5.92 12.78 -3.36
CA LYS A 144 -5.65 14.23 -3.35
C LYS A 144 -6.83 15.03 -2.82
N ALA A 145 -8.06 14.67 -3.20
CA ALA A 145 -9.28 15.34 -2.75
C ALA A 145 -9.58 15.07 -1.27
N ALA A 146 -9.21 13.90 -0.76
CA ALA A 146 -9.38 13.51 0.64
C ALA A 146 -8.31 14.12 1.59
N GLN A 147 -7.28 14.79 1.05
CA GLN A 147 -6.29 15.44 1.91
C GLN A 147 -6.94 16.58 2.71
N PRO A 148 -6.69 16.66 4.03
CA PRO A 148 -7.19 17.77 4.83
C PRO A 148 -6.64 19.08 4.26
N PHE A 149 -7.52 20.08 4.13
CA PHE A 149 -7.13 21.41 3.73
C PHE A 149 -6.14 21.96 4.76
N SER A 150 -4.85 22.00 4.41
CA SER A 150 -3.85 22.65 5.24
C SER A 150 -4.03 24.16 5.04
N ALA A 151 -4.80 24.80 5.92
CA ALA A 151 -4.82 26.25 6.01
C ALA A 151 -3.38 26.71 6.30
N ARG A 152 -2.84 27.51 5.37
CA ARG A 152 -1.52 28.14 5.53
C ARG A 152 -1.57 29.25 6.57
#